data_AF-A0AAW5JX48-F1
#
_entry.id   AF-A0AAW5JX48-F1
#
_cell.length_a   1.000
_cell.length_b   1.000
_cell.length_c   1.000
_cell.angle_alpha   90.00
_cell.angle_beta   90.00
_cell.angle_gamma   90.00
#
_symmetry.space_group_name_H-M   'P 1'
#
loop_
_entity.id
_entity.type
_entity.pdbx_description
1 polymer ?
#
loop_
_entity_poly.entity_id
_entity_poly.type
_entity_poly.pdbx_seq_one_letter_code
_entity_poly.pdbx_strand_id
1 'polypeptide(L)'
;MQMRGGHPSYFAVCPACGNPILICNLFKRTEGSRSANPYGRHYSASVPGVADYDETAYMFCPLSRNHSDPGNTRRTPTDKAGRELYALMRDQFDRYVYIWEKTTGLHVGRGYARELLSMWRADEGWRYYRASYFNQSFMLFYAAPAQNLVGRYLLVDGPLHCYLKKLQIKSIRFTPTRMDGYVRVDRAEGHGFVDLSFLIHDQSPVMRGEHCVETYRLSVCLGDVRFEPDLKLVLDTGFLDSLMAKDDSHRNRTLLDMAADVLD
;
A
#
# COMPACT_ATOMS: atom_id res chain seq x y z
N MET A 1 -1.11 -27.96 -9.25
CA MET A 1 -0.79 -29.19 -8.50
C MET A 1 0.35 -29.89 -9.22
N GLN A 2 1.40 -30.30 -8.51
CA GLN A 2 2.52 -31.06 -9.07
C GLN A 2 2.80 -32.29 -8.21
N MET A 3 3.20 -33.40 -8.82
CA MET A 3 3.54 -34.63 -8.10
C MET A 3 4.98 -34.54 -7.56
N ARG A 4 5.18 -34.68 -6.25
CA ARG A 4 6.50 -34.81 -5.61
C ARG A 4 6.51 -36.02 -4.68
N GLY A 5 7.47 -36.93 -4.88
CA GLY A 5 7.60 -38.13 -4.05
C GLY A 5 6.34 -39.01 -3.99
N GLY A 6 5.55 -39.06 -5.08
CA GLY A 6 4.30 -39.82 -5.13
C GLY A 6 3.07 -39.14 -4.54
N HIS A 7 3.21 -37.91 -4.00
CA HIS A 7 2.10 -37.17 -3.39
C HIS A 7 1.80 -35.84 -4.11
N PRO A 8 0.52 -35.42 -4.17
CA PRO A 8 0.14 -34.15 -4.74
C PRO A 8 0.64 -32.99 -3.87
N SER A 9 1.44 -32.11 -4.45
CA SER A 9 1.88 -30.85 -3.86
C SER A 9 1.11 -29.68 -4.48
N TYR A 10 0.64 -28.78 -3.62
CA TYR A 10 -0.16 -27.62 -4.00
C TYR A 10 0.68 -26.37 -3.79
N PHE A 11 0.92 -25.66 -4.88
CA PHE A 11 1.74 -24.46 -4.89
C PHE A 11 0.87 -23.24 -5.17
N ALA A 12 1.27 -22.11 -4.63
CA ALA A 12 0.71 -20.79 -4.90
C ALA A 12 1.85 -19.75 -4.93
N VAL A 13 1.49 -18.49 -5.09
CA VAL A 13 2.42 -17.36 -5.10
C VAL A 13 2.34 -16.64 -3.75
N CYS A 14 3.49 -16.28 -3.17
CA CYS A 14 3.53 -15.44 -1.97
C CYS A 14 2.98 -14.06 -2.32
N PRO A 15 1.96 -13.56 -1.61
CA PRO A 15 1.38 -12.26 -1.91
C PRO A 15 2.36 -11.09 -1.66
N ALA A 16 3.30 -11.24 -0.71
CA ALA A 16 4.22 -10.17 -0.36
C ALA A 16 5.41 -10.04 -1.32
N CYS A 17 6.04 -11.16 -1.71
CA CYS A 17 7.29 -11.13 -2.48
C CYS A 17 7.24 -11.81 -3.85
N GLY A 18 6.11 -12.42 -4.23
CA GLY A 18 5.95 -13.09 -5.53
C GLY A 18 6.63 -14.47 -5.65
N ASN A 19 7.34 -14.93 -4.61
CA ASN A 19 7.99 -16.24 -4.63
C ASN A 19 7.01 -17.41 -4.53
N PRO A 20 7.37 -18.61 -5.03
CA PRO A 20 6.58 -19.81 -4.83
C PRO A 20 6.38 -20.15 -3.35
N ILE A 21 5.17 -20.53 -2.98
CA ILE A 21 4.83 -21.10 -1.68
C ILE A 21 4.20 -22.48 -1.84
N LEU A 22 4.55 -23.41 -0.95
CA LEU A 22 3.87 -24.68 -0.77
C LEU A 22 2.72 -24.51 0.23
N ILE A 23 1.53 -24.94 -0.16
CA ILE A 23 0.38 -25.02 0.74
C ILE A 23 0.51 -26.30 1.57
N CYS A 24 0.87 -26.13 2.84
CA CYS A 24 1.02 -27.20 3.80
C CYS A 24 -0.33 -27.53 4.46
N ASN A 25 -0.54 -28.81 4.81
CA ASN A 25 -1.68 -29.31 5.59
C ASN A 25 -3.08 -29.10 5.00
N LEU A 26 -3.21 -28.78 3.70
CA LEU A 26 -4.49 -28.50 3.04
C LEU A 26 -5.58 -29.57 3.29
N PHE A 27 -5.20 -30.85 3.31
CA PHE A 27 -6.13 -31.98 3.47
C PHE A 27 -5.95 -32.78 4.78
N LYS A 28 -5.19 -32.27 5.77
CA LYS A 28 -4.89 -33.03 7.00
C LYS A 28 -5.96 -32.92 8.10
N ARG A 29 -7.13 -32.37 7.78
CA ARG A 29 -8.27 -32.30 8.71
C ARG A 29 -9.13 -33.55 8.57
N THR A 30 -8.88 -34.55 9.42
CA THR A 30 -9.91 -35.49 9.87
C THR A 30 -10.49 -35.00 11.19
N GLU A 31 -11.75 -35.31 11.50
CA GLU A 31 -12.35 -34.99 12.81
C GLU A 31 -11.46 -35.54 13.94
N GLY A 32 -11.14 -34.69 14.93
CA GLY A 32 -10.29 -35.04 16.07
C GLY A 32 -8.77 -34.90 15.84
N SER A 33 -8.30 -34.52 14.65
CA SER A 33 -6.86 -34.34 14.38
C SER A 33 -6.31 -33.03 14.98
N ARG A 34 -5.18 -33.13 15.71
CA ARG A 34 -4.40 -31.99 16.25
C ARG A 34 -3.55 -31.27 15.17
N SER A 35 -3.84 -31.48 13.89
CA SER A 35 -3.03 -30.93 12.80
C SER A 35 -3.10 -29.41 12.78
N ALA A 36 -1.96 -28.75 12.58
CA ALA A 36 -1.93 -27.31 12.36
C ALA A 36 -2.76 -26.94 11.12
N ASN A 37 -3.47 -25.81 11.20
CA ASN A 37 -4.24 -25.22 10.09
C ASN A 37 -3.42 -25.14 8.79
N PRO A 38 -4.07 -25.17 7.61
CA PRO A 38 -3.37 -24.94 6.36
C PRO A 38 -2.58 -23.63 6.38
N TYR A 39 -1.35 -23.65 5.87
CA TYR A 39 -0.49 -22.47 5.81
C TYR A 39 0.42 -22.50 4.58
N GLY A 40 0.79 -21.33 4.11
CA GLY A 40 1.80 -21.16 3.06
C GLY A 40 3.21 -21.19 3.61
N ARG A 41 4.11 -21.94 2.98
CA ARG A 41 5.54 -21.94 3.27
C ARG A 41 6.32 -21.64 2.01
N HIS A 42 7.20 -20.63 2.04
CA HIS A 42 8.12 -20.35 0.94
C HIS A 42 8.85 -21.61 0.48
N TYR A 43 8.93 -21.78 -0.83
CA TYR A 43 9.58 -22.89 -1.49
C TYR A 43 10.78 -22.36 -2.27
N SER A 44 11.97 -22.85 -1.93
CA SER A 44 13.27 -22.31 -2.36
C SER A 44 13.70 -22.80 -3.75
N ALA A 45 12.76 -22.87 -4.70
CA ALA A 45 13.00 -23.22 -6.09
C ALA A 45 11.84 -22.77 -6.97
N SER A 46 12.11 -22.44 -8.22
CA SER A 46 11.08 -22.08 -9.20
C SER A 46 10.10 -23.24 -9.41
N VAL A 47 8.82 -22.89 -9.54
CA VAL A 47 7.75 -23.86 -9.79
C VAL A 47 7.12 -23.53 -11.13
N PRO A 48 7.33 -24.36 -12.17
CA PRO A 48 6.79 -24.10 -13.51
C PRO A 48 5.28 -23.85 -13.49
N GLY A 49 4.85 -22.77 -14.13
CA GLY A 49 3.46 -22.34 -14.19
C GLY A 49 2.91 -21.70 -12.91
N VAL A 50 3.75 -21.45 -11.90
CA VAL A 50 3.35 -20.78 -10.65
C VAL A 50 4.17 -19.51 -10.43
N ALA A 51 5.49 -19.63 -10.18
CA ALA A 51 6.38 -18.49 -9.99
C ALA A 51 7.85 -18.90 -10.10
N ASP A 52 8.70 -17.93 -10.44
CA ASP A 52 10.15 -18.05 -10.38
C ASP A 52 10.64 -17.73 -8.98
N TYR A 53 11.66 -18.45 -8.51
CA TYR A 53 12.25 -18.18 -7.21
C TYR A 53 13.32 -17.08 -7.32
N ASP A 54 13.16 -16.06 -6.48
CA ASP A 54 14.11 -14.97 -6.24
C ASP A 54 14.53 -15.00 -4.76
N GLU A 55 15.78 -15.40 -4.52
CA GLU A 55 16.42 -15.45 -3.20
C GLU A 55 16.38 -14.09 -2.49
N THR A 56 16.60 -13.00 -3.22
CA THR A 56 16.62 -11.65 -2.64
C THR A 56 15.22 -11.24 -2.19
N ALA A 57 14.21 -11.46 -3.04
CA ALA A 57 12.82 -11.24 -2.67
C ALA A 57 12.37 -12.13 -1.50
N TYR A 58 12.91 -13.34 -1.37
CA TYR A 58 12.65 -14.24 -0.24
C TYR A 58 13.23 -13.68 1.06
N MET A 59 14.48 -13.22 1.03
CA MET A 59 15.17 -12.64 2.19
C MET A 59 14.54 -11.32 2.64
N PHE A 60 13.96 -10.54 1.73
CA PHE A 60 13.25 -9.29 2.06
C PHE A 60 11.75 -9.47 2.29
N CYS A 61 11.23 -10.69 2.17
CA CYS A 61 9.81 -10.93 2.37
C CYS A 61 9.46 -10.85 3.87
N PRO A 62 8.56 -9.95 4.29
CA PRO A 62 8.17 -9.85 5.71
C PRO A 62 7.39 -11.07 6.22
N LEU A 63 6.92 -11.94 5.33
CA LEU A 63 6.29 -13.22 5.66
C LEU A 63 7.30 -14.39 5.67
N SER A 64 8.57 -14.14 5.39
CA SER A 64 9.64 -15.13 5.48
C SER A 64 10.13 -15.30 6.92
N ARG A 65 10.56 -16.51 7.26
CA ARG A 65 11.23 -16.79 8.55
C ARG A 65 12.60 -16.13 8.65
N ASN A 66 13.24 -15.86 7.52
CA ASN A 66 14.58 -15.28 7.42
C ASN A 66 14.51 -13.82 6.94
N HIS A 67 13.42 -13.12 7.26
CA HIS A 67 13.21 -11.74 6.84
C HIS A 67 14.35 -10.83 7.33
N SER A 68 14.83 -10.01 6.41
CA SER A 68 15.74 -8.89 6.63
C SER A 68 15.13 -7.62 6.05
N ASP A 69 15.39 -6.47 6.69
CA ASP A 69 14.93 -5.20 6.16
C ASP A 69 15.66 -4.88 4.83
N PRO A 70 14.94 -4.66 3.72
CA PRO A 70 15.57 -4.28 2.46
C PRO A 70 16.28 -2.93 2.50
N GLY A 71 15.97 -2.06 3.48
CA GLY A 71 16.42 -0.68 3.50
C GLY A 71 16.06 0.02 2.18
N ASN A 72 17.06 0.64 1.55
CA ASN A 72 16.93 1.30 0.25
C ASN A 72 17.28 0.39 -0.94
N THR A 73 17.39 -0.92 -0.73
CA THR A 73 17.71 -1.87 -1.81
C THR A 73 16.58 -1.89 -2.85
N ARG A 74 16.96 -1.81 -4.13
CA ARG A 74 16.04 -1.79 -5.27
C ARG A 74 16.21 -3.04 -6.14
N ARG A 75 15.10 -3.56 -6.63
CA ARG A 75 15.05 -4.55 -7.73
C ARG A 75 15.80 -4.02 -8.94
N THR A 76 16.32 -4.91 -9.78
CA THR A 76 16.93 -4.49 -11.06
C THR A 76 15.86 -3.93 -12.01
N PRO A 77 16.22 -3.04 -12.97
CA PRO A 77 15.24 -2.52 -13.94
C PRO A 77 14.57 -3.59 -14.80
N THR A 78 15.23 -4.73 -15.01
CA THR A 78 14.71 -5.86 -15.79
C THR A 78 13.89 -6.86 -14.97
N ASP A 79 13.80 -6.64 -13.65
CA ASP A 79 13.06 -7.51 -12.74
C ASP A 79 11.60 -7.66 -13.17
N LYS A 80 11.12 -8.90 -13.21
CA LYS A 80 9.77 -9.22 -13.70
C LYS A 80 8.69 -8.66 -12.76
N ALA A 81 8.83 -8.87 -11.45
CA ALA A 81 7.88 -8.36 -10.46
C ALA A 81 7.88 -6.82 -10.47
N GLY A 82 9.05 -6.18 -10.57
CA GLY A 82 9.14 -4.74 -10.72
C GLY A 82 8.35 -4.21 -11.93
N ARG A 83 8.49 -4.84 -13.10
CA ARG A 83 7.74 -4.43 -14.30
C ARG A 83 6.23 -4.68 -14.18
N GLU A 84 5.83 -5.75 -13.51
CA GLU A 84 4.41 -6.04 -13.24
C GLU A 84 3.80 -5.00 -12.28
N LEU A 85 4.52 -4.62 -11.23
CA LEU A 85 4.11 -3.54 -10.31
C LEU A 85 3.96 -2.19 -11.05
N TYR A 86 4.86 -1.90 -12.00
CA TYR A 86 4.76 -0.71 -12.84
C TYR A 86 3.49 -0.69 -13.68
N ALA A 87 3.21 -1.80 -14.38
CA ALA A 87 2.00 -1.94 -15.19
C ALA A 87 0.73 -1.83 -14.33
N LEU A 88 0.70 -2.46 -13.15
CA LEU A 88 -0.42 -2.38 -12.23
C LEU A 88 -0.67 -0.96 -11.74
N MET A 89 0.38 -0.22 -11.36
CA MET A 89 0.25 1.18 -10.97
C MET A 89 -0.43 2.00 -12.08
N ARG A 90 -0.03 1.80 -13.34
CA ARG A 90 -0.65 2.46 -14.50
C ARG A 90 -2.11 2.06 -14.69
N ASP A 91 -2.41 0.76 -14.68
CA ASP A 91 -3.72 0.23 -15.07
C ASP A 91 -4.80 0.33 -13.97
N GLN A 92 -4.39 0.40 -12.71
CA GLN A 92 -5.28 0.42 -11.53
C GLN A 92 -5.14 1.73 -10.72
N PHE A 93 -4.51 2.76 -11.29
CA PHE A 93 -4.20 4.00 -10.58
C PHE A 93 -5.42 4.66 -9.91
N ASP A 94 -6.55 4.70 -10.62
CA ASP A 94 -7.82 5.22 -10.13
C ASP A 94 -8.32 4.52 -8.86
N ARG A 95 -8.20 3.20 -8.81
CA ARG A 95 -8.57 2.38 -7.66
C ARG A 95 -7.59 2.53 -6.51
N TYR A 96 -6.30 2.68 -6.81
CA TYR A 96 -5.30 2.97 -5.78
C TYR A 96 -5.54 4.32 -5.11
N VAL A 97 -5.88 5.34 -5.90
CA VAL A 97 -6.36 6.63 -5.38
C VAL A 97 -7.62 6.45 -4.54
N TYR A 98 -8.62 5.74 -5.04
CA TYR A 98 -9.86 5.48 -4.29
C TYR A 98 -9.60 4.81 -2.93
N ILE A 99 -8.77 3.77 -2.90
CA ILE A 99 -8.42 3.09 -1.65
C ILE A 99 -7.75 4.05 -0.67
N TRP A 100 -6.80 4.86 -1.15
CA TRP A 100 -6.14 5.85 -0.33
C TRP A 100 -7.13 6.84 0.29
N GLU A 101 -8.02 7.41 -0.53
CA GLU A 101 -9.04 8.36 -0.08
C GLU A 101 -9.98 7.72 0.95
N LYS A 102 -10.38 6.46 0.73
CA LYS A 102 -11.26 5.73 1.67
C LYS A 102 -10.57 5.42 2.99
N THR A 103 -9.28 5.07 2.97
CA THR A 103 -8.54 4.73 4.19
C THR A 103 -8.15 5.96 5.00
N THR A 104 -7.81 7.08 4.35
CA THR A 104 -7.25 8.26 5.02
C THR A 104 -8.26 9.40 5.18
N GLY A 105 -9.24 9.50 4.28
CA GLY A 105 -10.09 10.67 4.12
C GLY A 105 -9.41 11.85 3.43
N LEU A 106 -8.16 11.71 2.94
CA LEU A 106 -7.46 12.74 2.18
C LEU A 106 -7.84 12.65 0.71
N HIS A 107 -8.47 13.67 0.16
CA HIS A 107 -8.84 13.73 -1.24
C HIS A 107 -7.61 13.96 -2.14
N VAL A 108 -7.53 13.19 -3.22
CA VAL A 108 -6.49 13.24 -4.23
C VAL A 108 -7.10 13.69 -5.56
N GLY A 109 -7.24 15.00 -5.71
CA GLY A 109 -7.67 15.60 -6.97
C GLY A 109 -6.66 15.37 -8.10
N ARG A 110 -7.11 15.49 -9.36
CA ARG A 110 -6.31 15.17 -10.57
C ARG A 110 -4.90 15.77 -10.59
N GLY A 111 -4.76 17.05 -10.21
CA GLY A 111 -3.46 17.72 -10.19
C GLY A 111 -2.49 17.10 -9.17
N TYR A 112 -2.99 16.83 -7.96
CA TYR A 112 -2.20 16.17 -6.92
C TYR A 112 -1.90 14.70 -7.28
N ALA A 113 -2.86 14.02 -7.91
CA ALA A 113 -2.65 12.66 -8.41
C ALA A 113 -1.49 12.59 -9.43
N ARG A 114 -1.42 13.55 -10.37
CA ARG A 114 -0.31 13.66 -11.34
C ARG A 114 1.02 13.91 -10.64
N GLU A 115 1.05 14.81 -9.66
CA GLU A 115 2.25 15.12 -8.88
C GLU A 115 2.78 13.86 -8.16
N LEU A 116 1.90 13.16 -7.42
CA LEU A 116 2.24 11.92 -6.72
C LEU A 116 2.77 10.85 -7.66
N LEU A 117 2.10 10.62 -8.80
CA LEU A 117 2.50 9.61 -9.76
C LEU A 117 3.83 9.96 -10.45
N SER A 118 4.08 11.25 -10.70
CA SER A 118 5.34 11.73 -11.27
C SER A 118 6.51 11.54 -10.30
N MET A 119 6.30 11.83 -9.00
CA MET A 119 7.31 11.57 -7.96
C MET A 119 7.58 10.08 -7.81
N TRP A 120 6.52 9.26 -7.76
CA TRP A 120 6.65 7.80 -7.70
C TRP A 120 7.40 7.24 -8.91
N ARG A 121 7.17 7.79 -10.12
CA ARG A 121 7.94 7.43 -11.31
C ARG A 121 9.41 7.81 -11.17
N ALA A 122 9.68 9.05 -10.75
CA ALA A 122 11.04 9.60 -10.63
C ALA A 122 11.87 8.86 -9.57
N ASP A 123 11.25 8.43 -8.47
CA ASP A 123 11.91 7.65 -7.43
C ASP A 123 11.98 6.13 -7.73
N GLU A 124 11.49 5.72 -8.89
CA GLU A 124 11.39 4.33 -9.30
C GLU A 124 10.65 3.44 -8.30
N GLY A 125 9.50 3.93 -7.80
CA GLY A 125 8.77 3.33 -6.69
C GLY A 125 8.43 1.83 -6.83
N TRP A 126 8.29 1.34 -8.06
CA TRP A 126 8.05 -0.09 -8.36
C TRP A 126 9.25 -0.99 -8.03
N ARG A 127 10.45 -0.44 -7.89
CA ARG A 127 11.68 -1.18 -7.64
C ARG A 127 11.93 -1.46 -6.16
N TYR A 128 11.25 -0.79 -5.23
CA TYR A 128 11.44 -1.07 -3.80
C TYR A 128 10.93 -2.46 -3.44
N TYR A 129 11.75 -3.27 -2.75
CA TYR A 129 11.31 -4.59 -2.27
C TYR A 129 10.12 -4.56 -1.30
N ARG A 130 9.84 -3.39 -0.72
CA ARG A 130 8.64 -3.09 0.08
C ARG A 130 7.35 -3.00 -0.73
N ALA A 131 7.46 -2.70 -2.03
CA ALA A 131 6.33 -2.69 -2.94
C ALA A 131 5.89 -4.14 -3.27
N SER A 132 4.59 -4.38 -3.14
CA SER A 132 3.90 -5.64 -3.40
C SER A 132 2.62 -5.40 -4.21
N TYR A 133 2.01 -6.46 -4.72
CA TYR A 133 0.75 -6.37 -5.48
C TYR A 133 -0.40 -5.74 -4.68
N PHE A 134 -0.33 -5.81 -3.35
CA PHE A 134 -1.44 -5.45 -2.47
C PHE A 134 -1.29 -4.08 -1.82
N ASN A 135 -0.20 -3.35 -2.08
CA ASN A 135 0.11 -2.13 -1.33
C ASN A 135 0.44 -0.90 -2.17
N GLN A 136 0.23 -0.99 -3.48
CA GLN A 136 0.55 0.09 -4.42
C GLN A 136 -0.10 1.44 -4.04
N SER A 137 -1.34 1.41 -3.52
CA SER A 137 -2.03 2.63 -3.04
C SER A 137 -1.27 3.39 -1.96
N PHE A 138 -0.55 2.69 -1.09
CA PHE A 138 0.28 3.30 -0.05
C PHE A 138 1.70 3.54 -0.55
N MET A 139 2.23 2.71 -1.46
CA MET A 139 3.56 2.93 -2.03
C MET A 139 3.69 4.23 -2.83
N LEU A 140 2.58 4.80 -3.32
CA LEU A 140 2.54 6.16 -3.87
C LEU A 140 3.05 7.23 -2.89
N PHE A 141 2.80 7.04 -1.59
CA PHE A 141 3.17 7.98 -0.54
C PHE A 141 4.40 7.52 0.24
N TYR A 142 4.66 6.22 0.32
CA TYR A 142 5.81 5.67 1.05
C TYR A 142 7.14 6.04 0.38
N ALA A 143 7.16 6.07 -0.96
CA ALA A 143 8.34 6.50 -1.74
C ALA A 143 8.43 8.03 -1.90
N ALA A 144 7.43 8.77 -1.41
CA ALA A 144 7.39 10.22 -1.58
C ALA A 144 8.06 10.93 -0.40
N PRO A 145 8.61 12.15 -0.61
CA PRO A 145 8.99 13.02 0.50
C PRO A 145 7.76 13.39 1.34
N ALA A 146 7.97 14.08 2.46
CA ALA A 146 6.87 14.61 3.26
C ALA A 146 5.92 15.45 2.38
N GLN A 147 4.63 15.18 2.48
CA GLN A 147 3.59 15.74 1.64
C GLN A 147 2.87 16.87 2.35
N ASN A 148 2.75 18.03 1.70
CA ASN A 148 2.05 19.18 2.24
C ASN A 148 0.55 18.91 2.46
N LEU A 149 0.05 19.31 3.64
CA LEU A 149 -1.36 19.25 4.03
C LEU A 149 -2.10 20.57 3.81
N VAL A 150 -1.42 21.72 3.79
CA VAL A 150 -2.09 23.02 3.60
C VAL A 150 -2.66 23.09 2.18
N GLY A 151 -3.93 23.49 2.08
CA GLY A 151 -4.69 23.53 0.83
C GLY A 151 -5.24 22.15 0.40
N ARG A 152 -4.97 21.07 1.15
CA ARG A 152 -5.56 19.75 0.87
C ARG A 152 -6.96 19.64 1.45
N TYR A 153 -7.76 18.75 0.85
CA TYR A 153 -9.16 18.54 1.18
C TYR A 153 -9.31 17.24 1.97
N LEU A 154 -10.01 17.29 3.09
CA LEU A 154 -10.25 16.16 3.97
C LEU A 154 -11.75 15.90 4.11
N LEU A 155 -12.13 14.63 4.08
CA LEU A 155 -13.49 14.20 4.38
C LEU A 155 -13.86 14.61 5.81
N VAL A 156 -15.01 15.24 5.98
CA VAL A 156 -15.56 15.60 7.28
C VAL A 156 -15.68 14.34 8.13
N ASP A 157 -15.17 14.41 9.35
CA ASP A 157 -15.02 13.29 10.29
C ASP A 157 -14.30 12.04 9.77
N GLY A 158 -13.61 12.13 8.63
CA GLY A 158 -12.70 11.10 8.13
C GLY A 158 -11.46 10.92 9.02
N PRO A 159 -10.70 9.83 8.86
CA PRO A 159 -9.60 9.47 9.75
C PRO A 159 -8.56 10.59 9.95
N LEU A 160 -8.05 11.18 8.86
CA LEU A 160 -7.05 12.24 8.94
C LEU A 160 -7.62 13.56 9.50
N HIS A 161 -8.86 13.91 9.17
CA HIS A 161 -9.51 15.10 9.74
C HIS A 161 -9.73 14.95 11.25
N CYS A 162 -10.25 13.81 11.71
CA CYS A 162 -10.39 13.51 13.14
C CYS A 162 -9.04 13.52 13.86
N TYR A 163 -8.00 12.98 13.22
CA TYR A 163 -6.65 13.01 13.76
C TYR A 163 -6.11 14.43 13.93
N LEU A 164 -6.14 15.25 12.88
CA LEU A 164 -5.66 16.64 12.94
C LEU A 164 -6.45 17.49 13.95
N LYS A 165 -7.77 17.28 14.10
CA LYS A 165 -8.57 17.93 15.16
C LYS A 165 -8.04 17.61 16.56
N LYS A 166 -7.62 16.37 16.81
CA LYS A 166 -7.07 15.94 18.11
C LYS A 166 -5.70 16.56 18.40
N LEU A 167 -4.91 16.86 17.38
CA LEU A 167 -3.61 17.50 17.54
C LEU A 167 -3.70 18.97 17.96
N GLN A 168 -4.88 19.61 17.82
CA GLN A 168 -5.14 21.00 18.26
C GLN A 168 -4.10 22.02 17.74
N ILE A 169 -3.68 21.88 16.48
CA ILE A 169 -2.67 22.74 15.85
C ILE A 169 -3.27 24.14 15.63
N LYS A 170 -2.80 25.14 16.39
CA LYS A 170 -3.36 26.50 16.40
C LYS A 170 -3.19 27.25 15.07
N SER A 171 -2.14 26.94 14.32
CA SER A 171 -1.79 27.64 13.07
C SER A 171 -2.64 27.21 11.86
N ILE A 172 -3.55 26.25 12.02
CA ILE A 172 -4.45 25.80 10.95
C ILE A 172 -5.91 25.95 11.34
N ARG A 173 -6.78 25.97 10.32
CA ARG A 173 -8.23 25.85 10.45
C ARG A 173 -8.79 24.95 9.36
N PHE A 174 -9.97 24.39 9.59
CA PHE A 174 -10.73 23.67 8.58
C PHE A 174 -11.78 24.58 7.98
N THR A 175 -11.66 24.88 6.69
CA THR A 175 -12.57 25.79 5.98
C THR A 175 -13.56 24.99 5.12
N PRO A 176 -14.87 25.25 5.21
CA PRO A 176 -15.87 24.62 4.34
C PRO A 176 -15.56 24.85 2.86
N THR A 177 -15.92 23.87 2.03
CA THR A 177 -15.65 23.92 0.59
C THR A 177 -16.91 23.72 -0.22
N ARG A 178 -16.81 23.91 -1.55
CA ARG A 178 -17.90 23.58 -2.47
C ARG A 178 -18.06 22.08 -2.71
N MET A 179 -17.06 21.28 -2.31
CA MET A 179 -17.10 19.83 -2.40
C MET A 179 -17.83 19.30 -1.17
N ASP A 180 -19.03 18.76 -1.40
CA ASP A 180 -19.90 18.31 -0.31
C ASP A 180 -19.22 17.24 0.55
N GLY A 181 -19.35 17.36 1.87
CA GLY A 181 -18.68 16.49 2.83
C GLY A 181 -17.17 16.72 3.01
N TYR A 182 -16.56 17.73 2.39
CA TYR A 182 -15.13 18.03 2.53
C TYR A 182 -14.83 19.42 3.12
N VAL A 183 -13.78 19.46 3.95
CA VAL A 183 -13.15 20.68 4.44
C VAL A 183 -11.75 20.83 3.85
N ARG A 184 -11.29 22.07 3.66
CA ARG A 184 -9.91 22.36 3.28
C ARG A 184 -9.08 22.71 4.51
N VAL A 185 -7.85 22.19 4.59
CA VAL A 185 -6.88 22.60 5.61
C VAL A 185 -6.29 23.95 5.19
N ASP A 186 -6.66 25.02 5.87
CA ASP A 186 -6.16 26.36 5.61
C ASP A 186 -5.31 26.86 6.78
N ARG A 187 -4.46 27.84 6.51
CA ARG A 187 -3.81 28.61 7.58
C ARG A 187 -4.85 29.35 8.42
N ALA A 188 -4.64 29.36 9.73
CA ALA A 188 -5.42 30.19 10.63
C ALA A 188 -5.09 31.68 10.43
N GLU A 189 -6.03 32.57 10.72
CA GLU A 189 -5.81 34.02 10.65
C GLU A 189 -4.76 34.47 11.67
N GLY A 190 -3.95 35.46 11.30
CA GLY A 190 -2.87 35.98 12.16
C GLY A 190 -1.61 35.10 12.20
N HIS A 191 -1.60 33.95 11.51
CA HIS A 191 -0.41 33.11 11.37
C HIS A 191 0.32 33.37 10.04
N GLY A 192 1.65 33.25 10.07
CA GLY A 192 2.52 33.37 8.89
C GLY A 192 2.46 32.14 7.97
N PHE A 193 3.57 31.85 7.29
CA PHE A 193 3.71 30.61 6.54
C PHE A 193 3.56 29.39 7.48
N VAL A 194 2.84 28.36 7.02
CA VAL A 194 2.59 27.13 7.78
C VAL A 194 3.11 25.96 6.95
N ASP A 195 4.19 25.35 7.42
CA ASP A 195 4.74 24.12 6.86
C ASP A 195 4.14 22.90 7.58
N LEU A 196 2.89 22.57 7.21
CA LEU A 196 2.23 21.38 7.75
C LEU A 196 2.33 20.25 6.71
N SER A 197 3.00 19.17 7.07
CA SER A 197 3.21 18.02 6.20
C SER A 197 2.88 16.69 6.88
N PHE A 198 2.73 15.64 6.09
CA PHE A 198 2.64 14.27 6.58
C PHE A 198 3.61 13.35 5.83
N LEU A 199 3.98 12.25 6.46
CA LEU A 199 4.67 11.14 5.81
C LEU A 199 4.12 9.83 6.34
N ILE A 200 4.20 8.77 5.54
CA ILE A 200 3.87 7.43 6.00
C ILE A 200 5.13 6.59 6.19
N HIS A 201 5.17 5.77 7.24
CA HIS A 201 6.30 4.92 7.56
C HIS A 201 5.85 3.66 8.32
N ASP A 202 6.81 2.86 8.78
CA ASP A 202 6.59 1.62 9.55
C ASP A 202 5.60 0.65 8.89
N GLN A 203 5.74 0.47 7.58
CA GLN A 203 5.00 -0.54 6.85
C GLN A 203 5.26 -1.92 7.47
N SER A 204 4.20 -2.61 7.86
CA SER A 204 4.28 -3.96 8.40
C SER A 204 3.04 -4.78 8.06
N PRO A 205 3.18 -6.00 7.51
CA PRO A 205 2.08 -6.92 7.37
C PRO A 205 1.71 -7.52 8.72
N VAL A 206 0.42 -7.61 8.99
CA VAL A 206 -0.14 -8.15 10.22
C VAL A 206 -1.18 -9.19 9.87
N MET A 207 -1.04 -10.40 10.42
CA MET A 207 -2.07 -11.43 10.31
C MET A 207 -3.21 -11.12 11.28
N ARG A 208 -4.44 -11.05 10.77
CA ARG A 208 -5.68 -10.94 11.54
C ARG A 208 -6.57 -12.14 11.23
N GLY A 209 -6.47 -13.17 12.06
CA GLY A 209 -7.08 -14.46 11.75
C GLY A 209 -6.46 -15.05 10.48
N GLU A 210 -7.29 -15.33 9.48
CA GLU A 210 -6.86 -15.88 8.19
C GLU A 210 -6.49 -14.81 7.15
N HIS A 211 -6.68 -13.52 7.46
CA HIS A 211 -6.42 -12.41 6.54
C HIS A 211 -5.11 -11.69 6.87
N CYS A 212 -4.31 -11.37 5.85
CA CYS A 212 -3.18 -10.47 6.00
C CYS A 212 -3.66 -9.02 5.77
N VAL A 213 -3.34 -8.10 6.67
CA VAL A 213 -3.52 -6.66 6.42
C VAL A 213 -2.17 -5.99 6.44
N GLU A 214 -1.98 -4.93 5.65
CA GLU A 214 -0.81 -4.09 5.82
C GLU A 214 -1.16 -2.92 6.76
N THR A 215 -0.22 -2.60 7.65
CA THR A 215 -0.35 -1.46 8.56
C THR A 215 0.76 -0.46 8.30
N TYR A 216 0.40 0.81 8.45
CA TYR A 216 1.30 1.96 8.30
C TYR A 216 1.07 2.93 9.45
N ARG A 217 2.08 3.76 9.71
CA ARG A 217 1.93 4.96 10.53
C ARG A 217 1.96 6.18 9.65
N LEU A 218 1.11 7.16 9.96
CA LEU A 218 1.13 8.48 9.36
C LEU A 218 1.50 9.49 10.44
N SER A 219 2.67 10.09 10.28
CA SER A 219 3.15 11.19 11.12
C SER A 219 2.75 12.51 10.51
N VAL A 220 2.40 13.47 11.35
CA VAL A 220 2.20 14.87 10.95
C VAL A 220 3.31 15.71 11.56
N CYS A 221 3.87 16.60 10.75
CA CYS A 221 4.93 17.52 11.14
C CYS A 221 4.50 18.97 10.90
N LEU A 222 4.85 19.87 11.81
CA LEU A 222 4.79 21.32 11.63
C LEU A 222 6.22 21.87 11.68
N GLY A 223 6.79 22.17 10.51
CA GLY A 223 8.24 22.33 10.37
C GLY A 223 8.97 21.10 10.91
N ASP A 224 9.93 21.30 11.80
CA ASP A 224 10.72 20.21 12.40
C ASP A 224 9.99 19.48 13.56
N VAL A 225 8.80 19.94 13.96
CA VAL A 225 8.06 19.36 15.08
C VAL A 225 7.13 18.25 14.60
N ARG A 226 7.46 17.01 14.95
CA ARG A 226 6.58 15.85 14.77
C ARG A 226 5.55 15.75 15.90
N PHE A 227 4.30 15.47 15.55
CA PHE A 227 3.22 15.22 16.51
C PHE A 227 3.10 13.73 16.84
N GLU A 228 2.78 13.42 18.10
CA GLU A 228 2.52 12.08 18.60
C GLU A 228 1.14 11.99 19.28
N PRO A 229 0.48 10.81 19.30
CA PRO A 229 0.87 9.60 18.59
C PRO A 229 0.62 9.70 17.08
N ASP A 230 1.31 8.89 16.27
CA ASP A 230 0.98 8.77 14.85
C ASP A 230 -0.46 8.25 14.61
N LEU A 231 -1.02 8.61 13.45
CA LEU A 231 -2.24 7.97 12.96
C LEU A 231 -1.92 6.58 12.40
N LYS A 232 -2.50 5.54 13.00
CA LYS A 232 -2.40 4.17 12.49
C LYS A 232 -3.33 3.98 11.29
N LEU A 233 -2.76 3.61 10.15
CA LEU A 233 -3.49 3.26 8.93
C LEU A 233 -3.49 1.74 8.74
N VAL A 234 -4.60 1.23 8.22
CA VAL A 234 -4.78 -0.20 7.94
C VAL A 234 -5.27 -0.34 6.50
N LEU A 235 -4.47 -1.00 5.68
CA LEU A 235 -4.84 -1.41 4.34
C LEU A 235 -5.40 -2.83 4.40
N ASP A 236 -6.71 -2.94 4.18
CA ASP A 236 -7.39 -4.22 4.05
C ASP A 236 -7.12 -4.80 2.65
N THR A 237 -6.24 -5.79 2.60
CA THR A 237 -5.85 -6.44 1.34
C THR A 237 -7.00 -7.27 0.74
N GLY A 238 -7.92 -7.79 1.56
CA GLY A 238 -9.07 -8.55 1.08
C GLY A 238 -10.11 -7.66 0.39
N PHE A 239 -10.29 -6.44 0.87
CA PHE A 239 -11.08 -5.43 0.17
C PHE A 239 -10.44 -5.07 -1.19
N LEU A 240 -9.12 -4.87 -1.21
CA LEU A 240 -8.39 -4.60 -2.45
C LEU A 240 -8.56 -5.74 -3.46
N ASP A 241 -8.40 -7.00 -3.05
CA ASP A 241 -8.58 -8.16 -3.93
C ASP A 241 -9.99 -8.21 -4.51
N SER A 242 -10.99 -7.97 -3.66
CA SER A 242 -12.39 -7.92 -4.08
C SER A 242 -12.69 -6.78 -5.04
N LEU A 243 -11.99 -5.64 -4.90
CA LEU A 243 -12.11 -4.49 -5.79
C LEU A 243 -11.45 -4.79 -7.15
N MET A 244 -10.29 -5.42 -7.13
CA MET A 244 -9.53 -5.76 -8.35
C MET A 244 -10.19 -6.89 -9.15
N ALA A 245 -10.91 -7.79 -8.49
CA ALA A 245 -11.67 -8.87 -9.14
C ALA A 245 -12.95 -8.42 -9.85
N LYS A 246 -13.40 -7.17 -9.64
CA LYS A 246 -14.58 -6.61 -10.32
C LYS A 246 -14.11 -5.84 -11.55
N ASP A 247 -14.64 -6.13 -12.72
CA ASP A 247 -14.13 -5.51 -13.96
C ASP A 247 -14.34 -3.98 -14.00
N ASP A 248 -15.53 -3.49 -13.61
CA ASP A 248 -15.90 -2.08 -13.85
C ASP A 248 -16.15 -1.21 -12.61
N SER A 249 -16.03 -1.75 -11.40
CA SER A 249 -16.31 -0.94 -10.19
C SER A 249 -15.22 0.13 -9.94
N HIS A 250 -15.68 1.33 -9.55
CA HIS A 250 -14.83 2.46 -9.13
C HIS A 250 -13.78 2.89 -10.15
N ARG A 251 -14.08 2.77 -11.45
CA ARG A 251 -13.21 3.25 -12.52
C ARG A 251 -13.32 4.77 -12.69
N ASN A 252 -12.19 5.44 -12.86
CA ASN A 252 -12.12 6.87 -13.17
C ASN A 252 -11.25 7.09 -14.41
N ARG A 253 -11.91 7.31 -15.55
CA ARG A 253 -11.21 7.41 -16.84
C ARG A 253 -10.21 8.56 -16.90
N THR A 254 -10.53 9.70 -16.27
CA THR A 254 -9.64 10.86 -16.19
C THR A 254 -8.33 10.54 -15.46
N LEU A 255 -8.38 9.73 -14.40
CA LEU A 255 -7.18 9.32 -13.67
C LEU A 255 -6.39 8.26 -14.44
N LEU A 256 -7.07 7.35 -15.15
CA LEU A 256 -6.42 6.34 -15.98
C LEU A 256 -5.70 6.94 -17.19
N ASP A 257 -6.36 7.84 -17.92
CA ASP A 257 -5.74 8.53 -19.06
C ASP A 257 -4.55 9.38 -18.61
N MET A 258 -4.65 9.98 -17.42
CA MET A 258 -3.53 10.70 -16.79
C MET A 258 -2.39 9.75 -16.42
N ALA A 259 -2.69 8.59 -15.86
CA ALA A 259 -1.68 7.61 -15.48
C ALA A 259 -0.95 7.03 -16.69
N ALA A 260 -1.67 6.79 -17.80
CA ALA A 260 -1.06 6.42 -19.08
C ALA A 260 -0.09 7.51 -19.55
N ASP A 261 -0.52 8.78 -19.64
CA ASP A 261 0.35 9.91 -20.02
C ASP A 261 1.61 10.04 -19.14
N VAL A 262 1.49 9.80 -17.83
CA VAL A 262 2.62 9.90 -16.90
C VAL A 262 3.54 8.69 -16.94
N LEU A 263 3.04 7.50 -17.29
CA LEU A 263 3.77 6.23 -17.22
C LEU A 263 4.03 5.56 -18.58
N ASP A 264 3.74 6.27 -19.67
CA ASP A 264 4.20 5.93 -21.02
C ASP A 264 5.71 6.23 -21.21
#